data_AF-A0A7T0FYT1-F1
#
_entry.id   AF-A0A7T0FYT1-F1
#
_cell.length_a   1.000
_cell.length_b   1.000
_cell.length_c   1.000
_cell.angle_alpha   90.00
_cell.angle_beta   90.00
_cell.angle_gamma   90.00
#
_symmetry.space_group_name_H-M   'P 1'
#
loop_
_entity.id
_entity.type
_entity.pdbx_description
1 polymer ?
#
loop_
_entity_poly.entity_id
_entity_poly.type
_entity_poly.pdbx_seq_one_letter_code
_entity_poly.pdbx_strand_id
1 'polypeptide(L)' 'MKPILQQEKTGCGIACVASLAGVSYAKAKTEAEEPGITADDQRLRSDTKHMRALLGHY' A
#
# COMPACT_ATOMS: atom_id res chain seq x y z
N MET A 1 5.94 -4.49 13.97
CA MET A 1 5.87 -4.54 12.49
C MET A 1 6.53 -5.82 12.02
N LYS A 2 5.88 -6.58 11.14
CA LYS A 2 6.48 -7.76 10.47
C LYS A 2 7.00 -7.32 9.10
N PRO A 3 8.19 -7.78 8.66
CA PRO A 3 8.67 -7.44 7.34
C PRO A 3 7.72 -7.99 6.27
N ILE A 4 7.31 -7.12 5.34
CA ILE A 4 6.50 -7.48 4.17
C ILE A 4 7.40 -7.48 2.95
N LEU A 5 7.36 -8.56 2.17
CA LEU A 5 7.99 -8.61 0.86
C LEU A 5 7.12 -7.83 -0.13
N GLN A 6 7.71 -6.80 -0.74
CA GLN A 6 7.12 -6.10 -1.86
C GLN A 6 7.04 -7.02 -3.08
N GLN A 7 5.86 -7.17 -3.67
CA GLN A 7 5.65 -8.06 -4.82
C GLN A 7 5.79 -7.36 -6.18
N GLU A 8 5.66 -6.03 -6.20
CA GLU A 8 5.70 -5.22 -7.44
C GLU A 8 6.82 -4.21 -7.38
N LYS A 9 7.56 -3.96 -8.47
CA LYS A 9 8.76 -3.09 -8.49
C LYS A 9 8.52 -1.68 -7.93
N THR A 10 7.31 -1.15 -8.11
CA THR A 10 6.87 0.19 -7.71
C THR A 10 5.96 0.19 -6.48
N GLY A 11 5.66 -0.98 -5.91
CA GLY A 11 4.68 -1.17 -4.84
C GLY A 11 5.16 -0.88 -3.41
N CYS A 12 6.18 -0.04 -3.23
CA CYS A 12 6.73 0.22 -1.89
C CYS A 12 5.69 0.85 -0.94
N GLY A 13 4.80 1.71 -1.46
CA GLY A 13 3.71 2.28 -0.67
C GLY A 13 2.71 1.24 -0.15
N ILE A 14 2.34 0.27 -0.99
CA ILE A 14 1.47 -0.85 -0.61
C ILE A 14 2.17 -1.72 0.44
N ALA A 15 3.46 -2.02 0.26
CA ALA A 15 4.24 -2.80 1.22
C ALA A 15 4.35 -2.10 2.59
N CYS A 16 4.52 -0.77 2.60
CA CYS A 16 4.51 0.02 3.83
C CYS A 16 3.16 -0.05 4.54
N VAL A 17 2.05 0.15 3.82
CA VAL A 17 0.71 0.07 4.40
C VAL A 17 0.43 -1.34 4.93
N ALA A 18 0.78 -2.38 4.17
CA ALA A 18 0.65 -3.77 4.61
C ALA A 18 1.42 -4.05 5.91
N SER A 19 2.66 -3.56 5.99
CA SER A 19 3.52 -3.72 7.17
C SER A 19 2.93 -3.02 8.40
N LEU A 20 2.43 -1.80 8.22
CA LEU A 20 1.82 -0.98 9.27
C LEU A 20 0.48 -1.56 9.75
N ALA A 21 -0.40 -1.95 8.83
CA ALA A 21 -1.71 -2.54 9.13
C ALA A 21 -1.63 -4.02 9.58
N GLY A 22 -0.46 -4.66 9.45
CA GLY A 22 -0.27 -6.06 9.82
C GLY A 22 -1.00 -7.06 8.91
N VAL A 23 -1.22 -6.68 7.64
CA VAL A 23 -1.90 -7.51 6.62
C VAL A 23 -0.93 -8.00 5.55
N SER A 24 -1.39 -8.92 4.70
CA SER A 24 -0.60 -9.36 3.54
C SER A 24 -0.50 -8.25 2.48
N TYR A 25 0.58 -8.27 1.69
CA TYR A 25 0.72 -7.37 0.54
C TYR A 25 -0.46 -7.49 -0.42
N ALA A 26 -0.94 -8.71 -0.69
CA ALA A 26 -2.09 -8.94 -1.56
C ALA A 26 -3.36 -8.26 -1.05
N LYS A 27 -3.62 -8.31 0.26
CA LYS A 27 -4.76 -7.61 0.86
C LYS A 27 -4.61 -6.10 0.73
N ALA A 28 -3.44 -5.54 1.06
CA ALA A 28 -3.14 -4.13 0.88
C ALA A 28 -3.30 -3.64 -0.56
N LYS A 29 -2.94 -4.48 -1.53
CA LYS A 29 -3.14 -4.19 -2.95
C LYS A 29 -4.63 -4.14 -3.32
N THR A 30 -5.42 -5.13 -2.90
CA THR A 30 -6.87 -5.15 -3.19
C THR A 30 -7.59 -3.92 -2.62
N GLU A 31 -7.28 -3.53 -1.37
CA GLU A 31 -7.86 -2.31 -0.78
C GLU A 31 -7.38 -1.03 -1.47
N ALA A 32 -6.20 -1.03 -2.10
CA ALA A 32 -5.70 0.10 -2.88
C ALA A 32 -6.40 0.20 -4.25
N GLU A 33 -6.76 -0.94 -4.86
CA GLU A 33 -7.43 -0.98 -6.15
C GLU A 33 -8.86 -0.42 -6.09
N GLU A 34 -9.56 -0.52 -4.95
CA GLU A 34 -10.90 0.06 -4.75
C GLU A 34 -10.97 1.57 -5.03
N PRO A 35 -10.11 2.43 -4.44
CA PRO A 35 -10.02 3.85 -4.79
C PRO A 35 -9.27 4.12 -6.12
N GLY A 36 -8.94 3.09 -6.90
CA GLY A 36 -8.23 3.23 -8.17
C GLY A 36 -6.73 3.49 -8.03
N ILE A 37 -6.14 3.16 -6.89
CA ILE A 37 -4.70 3.29 -6.63
C ILE A 37 -4.01 1.98 -7.04
N THR A 38 -2.98 2.10 -7.86
CA THR A 38 -2.16 0.95 -8.29
C THR A 38 -0.73 1.08 -7.78
N ALA A 39 0.05 0.00 -7.85
CA ALA A 39 1.47 0.03 -7.48
C ALA A 39 2.29 1.02 -8.32
N ASP A 40 1.91 1.24 -9.58
CA ASP A 40 2.55 2.21 -10.47
C ASP A 40 2.08 3.66 -10.24
N ASP A 41 1.08 3.87 -9.38
CA ASP A 41 0.62 5.21 -9.06
C ASP A 41 1.72 5.98 -8.32
N GLN A 42 2.28 6.95 -9.02
CA GLN A 42 3.37 7.78 -8.51
C GLN A 42 2.95 8.58 -7.27
N ARG A 43 1.66 8.86 -7.09
CA ARG A 43 1.13 9.53 -5.90
C ARG A 43 1.30 8.68 -4.65
N LEU A 44 1.26 7.35 -4.78
CA LEU A 44 1.41 6.45 -3.64
C LEU A 44 2.83 6.47 -3.05
N ARG A 45 3.85 6.69 -3.89
CA ARG A 45 5.26 6.73 -3.48
C ARG A 45 5.81 8.14 -3.21
N SER A 46 5.13 9.17 -3.71
CA SER A 46 5.61 10.57 -3.63
C SER A 46 4.84 11.40 -2.60
N ASP A 47 3.62 10.98 -2.21
CA ASP A 47 2.78 11.69 -1.26
C ASP A 47 2.22 10.76 -0.18
N THR A 48 2.60 11.06 1.07
CA THR A 48 2.12 10.34 2.25
C THR A 48 0.61 10.43 2.48
N LYS A 49 -0.10 11.38 1.88
CA LYS A 49 -1.57 11.49 1.99
C LYS A 49 -2.28 10.24 1.49
N HIS A 50 -1.86 9.69 0.36
CA HIS A 50 -2.48 8.50 -0.23
C HIS A 50 -2.22 7.27 0.62
N MET A 51 -1.00 7.12 1.18
CA MET A 51 -0.71 6.05 2.13
C MET A 51 -1.54 6.16 3.41
N ARG A 52 -1.71 7.36 3.97
CA ARG A 52 -2.53 7.56 5.18
C ARG A 52 -4.01 7.30 4.93
N ALA A 53 -4.53 7.74 3.77
CA ALA A 53 -5.90 7.45 3.37
C ALA A 53 -6.11 5.93 3.29
N LEU A 54 -5.23 5.22 2.57
CA LEU A 54 -5.29 3.76 2.46
C LEU A 54 -5.17 3.06 3.82
N LEU A 55 -4.29 3.54 4.72
CA LEU A 55 -4.16 2.98 6.07
C LEU A 55 -5.44 3.17 6.90
N GLY A 56 -6.21 4.22 6.66
CA GLY A 56 -7.48 4.47 7.34
C GLY A 56 -8.61 3.49 6.99
N HIS A 57 -8.41 2.61 6.00
CA HIS A 57 -9.33 1.50 5.70
C HIS A 57 -9.11 0.26 6.59
N TYR A 58 -8.11 0.29 7.47
CA TYR A 58 -7.74 -0.80 8.40
C TYR A 58 -7.93 -0.39 9.86
#